data_AF-A0A0M3HG18-F1
#
_entry.id   AF-A0A0M3HG18-F1
#
_cell.length_a   1.000
_cell.length_b   1.000
_cell.length_c   1.000
_cell.angle_alpha   90.00
_cell.angle_beta   90.00
_cell.angle_gamma   90.00
#
_symmetry.space_group_name_H-M   'P 1'
#
loop_
_entity.id
_entity.type
_entity.pdbx_description
1 polymer ?
#
loop_
_entity_poly.entity_id
_entity_poly.type
_entity_poly.pdbx_seq_one_letter_code
_entity_poly.pdbx_strand_id
1 'polypeptide(L)'
;FDIGIYTVITSVSPLRVYVYENDVLLRFCSKVYNPFDAEDIGKYVVGDNYTPTWEIPSLKKYYIDQKMTFRQTFDAYLRSLGKDPQMIWETIKEIIANVFQSQQSSLIESSKRFDDKRSFFELSRFDFLLDEDLNVFLMEVSHLFYEYI
;
A
#
# COMPACT_ATOMS: atom_id res chain seq x y z
N PHE A 1 -10.22 -6.10 -0.71
CA PHE A 1 -9.69 -4.84 -0.15
C PHE A 1 -8.24 -4.76 -0.55
N ASP A 2 -7.66 -3.58 -0.62
CA ASP A 2 -6.23 -3.40 -0.83
C ASP A 2 -5.60 -2.56 0.28
N ILE A 3 -4.27 -2.63 0.35
CA ILE A 3 -3.44 -1.88 1.29
C ILE A 3 -2.54 -0.97 0.48
N GLY A 4 -2.80 0.34 0.53
CA GLY A 4 -1.97 1.36 -0.07
C GLY A 4 -0.86 1.84 0.87
N ILE A 5 0.39 1.77 0.44
CA ILE A 5 1.55 2.25 1.18
C ILE A 5 2.27 3.33 0.38
N TYR A 6 2.49 4.48 1.03
CA TYR A 6 3.23 5.58 0.43
C TYR A 6 4.73 5.38 0.62
N THR A 7 5.47 5.62 -0.45
CA THR A 7 6.91 5.57 -0.50
C THR A 7 7.43 6.84 -1.15
N VAL A 8 8.62 7.27 -0.77
CA VAL A 8 9.31 8.38 -1.43
C VAL A 8 10.73 7.98 -1.77
N ILE A 9 11.11 8.13 -3.04
CA ILE A 9 12.50 8.07 -3.47
C ILE A 9 13.07 9.47 -3.47
N THR A 10 14.26 9.63 -2.90
CA THR A 10 14.97 10.92 -2.75
C THR A 10 16.33 10.93 -3.43
N SER A 11 16.79 9.76 -3.87
CA SER A 11 18.06 9.59 -4.54
C SER A 11 18.09 8.25 -5.26
N VAL A 12 18.61 8.22 -6.48
CA VAL A 12 18.78 7.00 -7.29
C VAL A 12 20.22 6.48 -7.24
N SER A 13 21.17 7.32 -6.82
CA SER A 13 22.59 6.99 -6.67
C SER A 13 23.24 7.84 -5.56
N PRO A 14 23.43 7.29 -4.34
CA PRO A 14 22.97 5.98 -3.89
C PRO A 14 21.42 5.90 -3.82
N LEU A 15 20.84 4.70 -3.97
CA LEU A 15 19.39 4.52 -3.85
C LEU A 15 18.93 4.83 -2.42
N ARG A 16 17.98 5.76 -2.28
CA ARG A 16 17.36 6.14 -1.00
C ARG A 16 15.85 6.17 -1.15
N VAL A 17 15.20 5.18 -0.55
CA VAL A 17 13.74 5.02 -0.52
C VAL A 17 13.29 5.06 0.93
N TYR A 18 12.25 5.83 1.21
CA TYR A 18 11.60 5.89 2.51
C TYR A 18 10.18 5.33 2.38
N VAL A 19 9.80 4.44 3.28
CA VAL A 19 8.44 3.89 3.38
C VAL A 19 7.73 4.63 4.51
N TYR A 20 6.53 5.15 4.26
CA TYR A 20 5.72 5.74 5.32
C TYR A 20 5.10 4.63 6.16
N GLU A 21 5.65 4.41 7.35
CA GLU A 21 5.27 3.28 8.21
C GLU A 21 4.22 3.62 9.27
N ASN A 22 4.00 4.91 9.56
CA ASN A 22 3.12 5.32 10.67
C ASN A 22 1.65 4.94 10.42
N ASP A 23 1.22 4.92 9.15
CA ASP A 23 -0.12 4.49 8.78
C ASP A 23 -0.15 3.93 7.36
N VAL A 24 -1.26 3.28 7.01
CA VAL A 24 -1.53 2.73 5.68
C VAL A 24 -2.90 3.18 5.20
N LEU A 25 -3.16 3.07 3.90
CA LEU A 25 -4.50 3.23 3.35
C LEU A 25 -5.15 1.86 3.24
N LEU A 26 -6.30 1.64 3.88
CA LEU A 26 -7.11 0.44 3.69
C LEU A 26 -8.35 0.80 2.88
N ARG A 27 -8.51 0.17 1.71
CA ARG A 27 -9.69 0.39 0.85
C ARG A 27 -10.46 -0.91 0.67
N PHE A 28 -11.68 -0.96 1.18
CA PHE A 28 -12.53 -2.14 1.07
C PHE A 28 -13.49 -2.02 -0.11
N CYS A 29 -13.79 -3.14 -0.78
CA CYS A 29 -14.78 -3.13 -1.85
C CYS A 29 -16.12 -2.58 -1.36
N SER A 30 -16.85 -1.92 -2.25
CA SER A 30 -18.17 -1.34 -1.96
C SER A 30 -19.24 -2.39 -1.63
N LYS A 31 -18.98 -3.65 -2.00
CA LYS A 31 -19.89 -4.77 -1.80
C LYS A 31 -19.20 -5.96 -1.14
N VAL A 32 -20.00 -6.80 -0.49
CA VAL A 32 -19.53 -8.02 0.18
C VAL A 32 -19.02 -9.02 -0.84
N TYR A 33 -17.80 -9.51 -0.62
CA TYR A 33 -17.10 -10.43 -1.52
C TYR A 33 -17.85 -11.73 -1.78
N ASN A 34 -18.48 -12.29 -0.74
CA ASN A 34 -19.21 -13.57 -0.82
C ASN A 34 -20.73 -13.36 -0.85
N PRO A 35 -21.47 -14.21 -1.58
CA PRO A 35 -21.00 -15.27 -2.48
C PRO A 35 -20.42 -14.74 -3.79
N PHE A 36 -19.62 -15.58 -4.46
CA PHE A 36 -19.08 -15.28 -5.79
C PHE A 36 -20.21 -15.05 -6.81
N ASP A 37 -19.99 -14.04 -7.63
CA ASP A 37 -20.89 -13.49 -8.63
C ASP A 37 -20.03 -12.71 -9.63
N ALA A 38 -19.79 -13.27 -10.81
CA ALA A 38 -18.88 -12.69 -11.79
C ALA A 38 -19.41 -11.40 -12.42
N GLU A 39 -20.73 -11.17 -12.37
CA GLU A 39 -21.37 -10.00 -12.97
C GLU A 39 -21.23 -8.75 -12.08
N ASP A 40 -20.95 -8.94 -10.78
CA ASP A 40 -20.84 -7.87 -9.82
C ASP A 40 -19.37 -7.51 -9.51
N ILE A 41 -18.74 -6.81 -10.46
CA ILE A 41 -17.34 -6.36 -10.37
C ILE A 41 -17.07 -5.57 -9.07
N GLY A 42 -18.07 -4.86 -8.54
CA GLY A 42 -17.96 -4.06 -7.31
C GLY A 42 -17.65 -4.88 -6.04
N LYS A 43 -17.74 -6.21 -6.11
CA LYS A 43 -17.30 -7.13 -5.06
C LYS A 43 -15.79 -7.37 -5.05
N TYR A 44 -15.12 -7.22 -6.19
CA TYR A 44 -13.72 -7.62 -6.37
C TYR A 44 -12.79 -6.45 -6.68
N VAL A 45 -13.31 -5.38 -7.28
CA VAL A 45 -12.54 -4.20 -7.65
C VAL A 45 -12.81 -3.07 -6.66
N VAL A 46 -11.73 -2.51 -6.12
CA VAL A 46 -11.77 -1.30 -5.31
C VAL A 46 -11.90 -0.10 -6.26
N GLY A 47 -13.04 0.59 -6.19
CA GLY A 47 -13.26 1.86 -6.89
C GLY A 47 -13.25 3.05 -5.93
N ASP A 48 -13.56 4.24 -6.45
CA ASP A 48 -13.57 5.50 -5.67
C ASP A 48 -14.57 5.46 -4.49
N ASN A 49 -15.67 4.73 -4.65
CA ASN A 49 -16.68 4.52 -3.62
C ASN A 49 -16.37 3.30 -2.74
N TYR A 50 -15.12 3.19 -2.26
CA TYR A 50 -14.72 2.10 -1.38
C TYR A 50 -15.39 2.22 0.00
N THR A 51 -15.66 1.09 0.64
CA THR A 51 -16.21 1.07 2.00
C THR A 51 -15.10 1.49 2.98
N PRO A 52 -15.31 2.53 3.80
CA PRO A 52 -14.28 3.00 4.71
C PRO A 52 -14.14 2.09 5.94
N THR A 53 -12.96 2.11 6.57
CA THR A 53 -12.64 1.25 7.73
C THR A 53 -13.64 1.38 8.88
N TRP A 54 -14.18 2.58 9.13
CA TRP A 54 -15.18 2.81 10.18
C TRP A 54 -16.55 2.21 9.87
N GLU A 55 -16.81 1.73 8.65
CA GLU A 55 -18.04 1.01 8.30
C GLU A 55 -17.87 -0.51 8.39
N ILE A 56 -16.63 -1.02 8.39
CA ILE A 56 -16.32 -2.44 8.47
C ILE A 56 -16.60 -2.97 9.89
N PRO A 57 -17.62 -3.85 10.08
CA PRO A 57 -18.08 -4.24 11.41
C PRO A 57 -17.00 -4.83 12.32
N SER A 58 -16.11 -5.65 11.76
CA SER A 58 -15.01 -6.29 12.51
C SER A 58 -13.89 -5.32 12.93
N LEU A 59 -13.81 -4.15 12.28
CA LEU A 59 -12.76 -3.16 12.52
C LEU A 59 -13.24 -1.96 13.34
N LYS A 60 -14.56 -1.70 13.38
CA LYS A 60 -15.18 -0.59 14.13
C LYS A 60 -14.67 -0.45 15.55
N LYS A 61 -14.60 -1.55 16.30
CA LYS A 61 -14.13 -1.56 17.70
C LYS A 61 -12.70 -1.02 17.86
N TYR A 62 -11.83 -1.27 16.89
CA TYR A 62 -10.43 -0.82 16.96
C TYR A 62 -10.31 0.62 16.45
N TYR A 63 -10.97 0.93 15.34
CA TYR A 63 -10.85 2.25 14.72
C TYR A 63 -11.64 3.33 15.46
N ILE A 64 -12.93 3.10 15.75
CA ILE A 64 -13.81 4.10 16.37
C ILE A 64 -13.57 4.15 17.88
N ASP A 65 -13.71 3.01 18.57
CA ASP A 65 -13.73 3.01 20.03
C ASP A 65 -12.33 3.21 20.63
N GLN A 66 -11.30 2.62 19.99
CA GLN A 66 -9.91 2.71 20.45
C GLN A 66 -9.09 3.78 19.72
N LYS A 67 -9.67 4.47 18.72
CA LYS A 67 -9.02 5.57 17.97
C LYS A 67 -7.66 5.18 17.37
N MET A 68 -7.55 3.93 16.93
CA MET A 68 -6.35 3.40 16.31
C MET A 68 -6.19 3.94 14.88
N THR A 69 -4.95 4.05 14.41
CA THR A 69 -4.66 4.28 12.99
C THR A 69 -5.16 3.11 12.13
N PHE A 70 -5.18 3.23 10.79
CA PHE A 70 -5.59 2.11 9.93
C PHE A 70 -4.66 0.91 10.10
N ARG A 71 -3.34 1.15 10.15
CA ARG A 71 -2.35 0.10 10.40
C ARG A 71 -2.60 -0.60 11.75
N GLN A 72 -2.76 0.18 12.82
CA GLN A 72 -3.00 -0.37 14.15
C GLN A 72 -4.32 -1.15 14.22
N THR A 73 -5.36 -0.66 13.56
CA THR A 73 -6.66 -1.33 13.45
C THR A 73 -6.53 -2.70 12.78
N PHE A 74 -5.82 -2.76 11.66
CA PHE A 74 -5.58 -4.00 10.93
C PHE A 74 -4.74 -4.99 11.75
N ASP A 75 -3.66 -4.51 12.36
CA ASP A 75 -2.80 -5.29 13.24
C ASP A 75 -3.57 -5.88 14.43
N ALA A 76 -4.39 -5.06 15.11
CA ALA A 76 -5.17 -5.50 16.25
C ALA A 76 -6.22 -6.55 15.86
N TYR A 77 -6.84 -6.37 14.69
CA TYR A 77 -7.75 -7.36 14.13
C TYR A 77 -7.04 -8.69 13.84
N LEU A 78 -5.90 -8.69 13.14
CA LEU A 78 -5.14 -9.91 12.86
C LEU A 78 -4.67 -10.61 14.14
N ARG A 79 -4.17 -9.86 15.13
CA ARG A 79 -3.78 -10.42 16.42
C ARG A 79 -4.96 -11.04 17.16
N SER A 80 -6.17 -10.47 17.03
CA SER A 80 -7.39 -11.06 17.61
C SER A 80 -7.79 -12.39 16.96
N LEU A 81 -7.29 -12.67 15.75
CA LEU A 81 -7.43 -13.95 15.06
C LEU A 81 -6.24 -14.90 15.31
N GLY A 82 -5.29 -14.52 16.18
CA GLY A 82 -4.08 -15.30 16.46
C GLY A 82 -3.04 -15.27 15.34
N LYS A 83 -3.11 -14.30 14.42
CA LYS A 83 -2.15 -14.10 13.32
C LYS A 83 -1.12 -13.04 13.69
N ASP A 84 0.10 -13.19 13.17
CA ASP A 84 1.17 -12.19 13.34
C ASP A 84 1.22 -11.23 12.14
N PRO A 85 0.84 -9.94 12.31
CA PRO A 85 0.90 -8.96 11.23
C PRO A 85 2.33 -8.59 10.83
N GLN A 86 3.35 -8.87 11.66
CA GLN A 86 4.73 -8.45 11.38
C GLN A 86 5.26 -9.03 10.07
N MET A 87 4.93 -10.30 9.79
CA MET A 87 5.35 -10.97 8.54
C MET A 87 4.82 -10.27 7.28
N ILE A 88 3.59 -9.74 7.33
CA ILE A 88 3.00 -8.99 6.20
C ILE A 88 3.82 -7.73 5.93
N TRP A 89 4.10 -6.95 6.98
CA TRP A 89 4.82 -5.68 6.84
C TRP A 89 6.27 -5.87 6.38
N GLU A 90 6.95 -6.91 6.86
CA GLU A 90 8.29 -7.27 6.41
C GLU A 90 8.30 -7.67 4.93
N THR A 91 7.36 -8.52 4.52
CA THR A 91 7.21 -8.94 3.12
C THR A 91 6.92 -7.74 2.21
N ILE A 92 6.05 -6.81 2.63
CA ILE A 92 5.79 -5.59 1.86
C ILE A 92 7.06 -4.74 1.70
N LYS A 93 7.83 -4.53 2.78
CA LYS A 93 9.10 -3.78 2.69
C LYS A 93 10.09 -4.43 1.74
N GLU A 94 10.19 -5.76 1.77
CA GLU A 94 11.05 -6.52 0.87
C GLU A 94 10.60 -6.36 -0.60
N ILE A 95 9.31 -6.47 -0.89
CA ILE A 95 8.77 -6.26 -2.23
C ILE A 95 9.07 -4.84 -2.73
N ILE A 96 8.82 -3.81 -1.90
CA ILE A 96 9.13 -2.41 -2.23
C ILE A 96 10.62 -2.25 -2.55
N ALA A 97 11.50 -2.79 -1.70
CA ALA A 97 12.95 -2.72 -1.90
C ALA A 97 13.37 -3.39 -3.21
N ASN A 98 12.84 -4.58 -3.51
CA ASN A 98 13.13 -5.32 -4.73
C ASN A 98 12.66 -4.57 -5.99
N VAL A 99 11.48 -3.94 -5.96
CA VAL A 99 10.99 -3.12 -7.07
C VAL A 99 11.94 -1.96 -7.34
N PHE A 100 12.26 -1.14 -6.34
CA PHE A 100 13.17 -0.01 -6.54
C PHE A 100 14.58 -0.43 -6.94
N GLN A 101 15.10 -1.53 -6.38
CA GLN A 101 16.39 -2.08 -6.76
C GLN A 101 16.40 -2.51 -8.23
N SER A 102 15.34 -3.18 -8.70
CA SER A 102 15.21 -3.61 -10.10
C SER A 102 15.16 -2.41 -11.08
N GLN A 103 14.61 -1.28 -10.64
CA GLN A 103 14.47 -0.07 -11.46
C GLN A 103 15.67 0.86 -11.36
N GLN A 104 16.57 0.67 -10.40
CA GLN A 104 17.63 1.62 -10.09
C GLN A 104 18.51 1.97 -11.30
N SER A 105 18.92 0.98 -12.08
CA SER A 105 19.76 1.21 -13.27
C SER A 105 19.05 2.08 -14.32
N SER A 106 17.76 1.81 -14.57
CA SER A 106 16.92 2.58 -15.49
C SER A 106 16.72 4.02 -15.01
N LEU A 107 16.50 4.20 -13.70
CA LEU A 107 16.37 5.51 -13.07
C LEU A 107 17.68 6.30 -13.15
N ILE A 108 18.83 5.67 -12.90
CA ILE A 108 20.15 6.30 -13.06
C ILE A 108 20.37 6.71 -14.51
N GLU A 109 20.04 5.87 -15.49
CA GLU A 109 20.19 6.21 -16.90
C GLU A 109 19.30 7.38 -17.30
N SER A 110 18.03 7.35 -16.89
CA SER A 110 17.07 8.43 -17.13
C SER A 110 17.51 9.74 -16.47
N SER A 111 18.09 9.67 -15.28
CA SER A 111 18.59 10.85 -14.56
C SER A 111 19.72 11.59 -15.30
N LYS A 112 20.46 10.93 -16.20
CA LYS A 112 21.53 11.56 -16.99
C LYS A 112 21.02 12.64 -17.96
N ARG A 113 19.71 12.64 -18.25
CA ARG A 113 19.07 13.65 -19.11
C ARG A 113 18.84 14.98 -18.38
N PHE A 114 19.00 15.00 -17.06
CA PHE A 114 18.81 16.19 -16.23
C PHE A 114 20.17 16.68 -15.72
N ASP A 115 20.40 18.00 -15.81
CA ASP A 115 21.64 18.62 -15.34
C ASP A 115 21.79 18.51 -13.81
N ASP A 116 20.67 18.46 -13.09
CA ASP A 116 20.66 18.27 -11.64
C ASP A 116 20.29 16.83 -11.25
N LYS A 117 21.30 16.07 -10.84
CA LYS A 117 21.15 14.70 -10.32
C LYS A 117 20.59 14.63 -8.89
N ARG A 118 20.48 15.77 -8.20
CA ARG A 118 19.97 15.86 -6.81
C ARG A 118 18.47 16.10 -6.74
N SER A 119 17.82 16.34 -7.87
CA SER A 119 16.39 16.65 -7.96
C SER A 119 15.51 15.42 -8.24
N PHE A 120 15.87 14.24 -7.72
CA PHE A 120 15.02 13.05 -7.83
C PHE A 120 14.16 12.91 -6.58
N PHE A 121 12.96 13.47 -6.63
CA PHE A 121 11.93 13.30 -5.63
C PHE A 121 10.69 12.73 -6.32
N GLU A 122 10.26 11.54 -5.89
CA GLU A 122 9.02 10.96 -6.40
C GLU A 122 8.29 10.27 -5.25
N LEU A 123 7.04 10.69 -5.04
CA LEU A 123 6.11 10.06 -4.13
C LEU A 123 5.32 9.02 -4.93
N SER A 124 5.29 7.79 -4.44
CA SER A 124 4.58 6.69 -5.10
C SER A 124 3.75 5.91 -4.09
N ARG A 125 2.57 5.48 -4.50
CA ARG A 125 1.71 4.58 -3.72
C ARG A 125 1.83 3.16 -4.27
N PHE A 126 2.19 2.22 -3.41
CA PHE A 126 2.20 0.80 -3.72
C PHE A 126 0.91 0.19 -3.17
N ASP A 127 0.14 -0.47 -4.03
CA ASP A 127 -1.11 -1.12 -3.65
C ASP A 127 -0.90 -2.63 -3.57
N PHE A 128 -1.21 -3.20 -2.40
CA PHE A 128 -1.04 -4.62 -2.11
C PHE A 128 -2.37 -5.32 -1.88
N LEU A 129 -2.45 -6.58 -2.27
CA LEU A 129 -3.52 -7.52 -1.95
C LEU A 129 -3.00 -8.59 -1.00
N LEU A 130 -3.88 -9.07 -0.12
CA LEU A 130 -3.65 -10.26 0.70
C LEU A 130 -4.64 -11.36 0.29
N ASP A 131 -4.16 -12.60 0.23
CA ASP A 131 -5.04 -13.77 0.14
C ASP A 131 -5.50 -14.25 1.52
N GLU A 132 -6.25 -15.35 1.56
CA GLU A 132 -6.79 -15.94 2.80
C GLU A 132 -5.71 -16.48 3.75
N ASP A 133 -4.53 -16.81 3.22
CA ASP A 133 -3.37 -17.27 3.97
C ASP A 133 -2.42 -16.13 4.38
N LEU A 134 -2.79 -14.88 4.06
CA LEU A 134 -2.01 -13.66 4.29
C LEU A 134 -0.74 -13.55 3.44
N ASN A 135 -0.69 -14.24 2.29
CA ASN A 135 0.36 -14.00 1.31
C ASN A 135 0.18 -12.62 0.68
N VAL A 136 1.29 -11.91 0.48
CA VAL A 136 1.30 -10.53 0.00
C VAL A 136 1.56 -10.49 -1.51
N PHE A 137 0.71 -9.77 -2.24
CA PHE A 137 0.84 -9.56 -3.67
C PHE A 137 0.87 -8.07 -4.00
N LEU A 138 1.86 -7.62 -4.76
CA LEU A 138 1.88 -6.27 -5.34
C LEU A 138 0.92 -6.21 -6.53
N MET A 139 -0.03 -5.29 -6.50
CA MET A 139 -1.01 -5.08 -7.56
C MET A 139 -0.55 -4.02 -8.54
N GLU A 140 -0.23 -2.83 -8.03
CA GLU A 140 0.22 -1.70 -8.84
C GLU A 140 1.11 -0.74 -8.04
N VAL A 141 1.86 0.08 -8.79
CA VAL A 141 2.61 1.22 -8.26
C VAL A 141 2.11 2.46 -8.98
N SER A 142 1.44 3.35 -8.25
CA SER A 142 0.95 4.62 -8.78
C SER A 142 1.97 5.73 -8.48
N HIS A 143 2.47 6.38 -9.52
CA HIS A 143 3.33 7.56 -9.39
C HIS A 143 2.48 8.80 -9.09
N LEU A 144 2.73 9.49 -7.97
CA LEU A 144 2.00 10.68 -7.58
C LEU A 144 2.80 11.92 -8.00
N PHE A 145 2.60 12.33 -9.25
CA PHE A 145 3.11 13.61 -9.72
C PHE A 145 2.26 14.73 -9.14
N TYR A 146 2.84 15.52 -8.25
CA TYR A 146 2.41 16.91 -8.10
C TYR A 146 3.09 17.70 -9.22
N GLU A 147 2.33 18.13 -10.22
CA GLU A 147 2.80 19.20 -11.10
C GLU A 147 3.03 20.44 -10.24
N TYR A 148 4.27 20.66 -9.83
CA TYR A 148 4.78 22.00 -9.55
C TYR A 148 5.49 22.46 -10.81
N ILE A 149 4.73 23.02 -11.75
CA ILE A 149 5.23 23.95 -12.76
C ILE A 149 4.46 25.26 -12.57
#